data_AF-A0A7C3C2H3-F1
#
_entry.id   AF-A0A7C3C2H3-F1
#
_cell.length_a   1.000
_cell.length_b   1.000
_cell.length_c   1.000
_cell.angle_alpha   90.00
_cell.angle_beta   90.00
_cell.angle_gamma   90.00
#
_symmetry.space_group_name_H-M   'P 1'
#
loop_
_entity.id
_entity.type
_entity.pdbx_description
1 polymer ?
#
loop_
_entity_poly.entity_id
_entity_poly.type
_entity_poly.pdbx_seq_one_letter_code
_entity_poly.pdbx_strand_id
1 'polypeptide(L)'
;MGGGRDVYRRSLKERGAVEFLSDRVYRPMAHLVVRLVLPTPVRPEHLVLVQGFLGALAALFVARGADLAAALLLVLRSILDNADGQLARARRQTSQLGRYLDTEVDFVVNLALFWALGRATGAWALA
;
A
#
# COMPACT_ATOMS: atom_id res chain seq x y z
N MET A 1 33.86 -7.62 27.84
CA MET A 1 33.53 -7.15 26.46
C MET A 1 32.17 -7.70 26.01
N GLY A 2 31.04 -7.24 26.60
CA GLY A 2 29.72 -7.84 26.37
C GLY A 2 28.54 -6.88 26.10
N GLY A 3 28.76 -5.56 26.04
CA GLY A 3 27.65 -4.59 25.98
C GLY A 3 27.07 -4.31 24.58
N GLY A 4 27.85 -4.46 23.50
CA GLY A 4 27.44 -4.00 22.16
C GLY A 4 26.39 -4.89 21.47
N ARG A 5 26.41 -6.20 21.73
CA ARG A 5 25.46 -7.15 21.10
C ARG A 5 24.06 -7.04 21.71
N ASP A 6 23.96 -6.67 22.98
CA ASP A 6 22.68 -6.47 23.67
C ASP A 6 21.99 -5.18 23.25
N VAL A 7 22.74 -4.10 23.01
CA VAL A 7 22.20 -2.85 22.46
C VAL A 7 21.66 -3.08 21.04
N TYR A 8 22.39 -3.84 20.21
CA TYR A 8 21.95 -4.19 18.86
C TYR A 8 20.66 -5.03 18.86
N ARG A 9 20.52 -6.02 19.75
CA ARG A 9 19.28 -6.82 19.84
C ARG A 9 18.07 -6.01 20.31
N ARG A 10 18.26 -5.03 21.20
CA ARG A 10 17.19 -4.15 21.70
C ARG A 10 16.82 -3.03 20.74
N SER A 11 17.72 -2.64 19.82
CA SER A 11 17.43 -1.63 18.79
C SER A 11 16.70 -2.20 17.58
N LEU A 12 16.62 -3.53 17.45
CA LEU A 12 15.76 -4.17 16.46
C LEU A 12 14.30 -3.94 16.86
N LYS A 13 13.66 -3.00 16.16
CA LYS A 13 12.24 -2.66 16.24
C LYS A 13 11.42 -3.94 16.35
N GLU A 14 10.71 -4.13 17.47
CA GLU A 14 9.74 -5.21 17.61
C GLU A 14 8.77 -5.11 16.43
N ARG A 15 8.83 -6.08 15.51
CA ARG A 15 7.81 -6.27 14.46
C ARG A 15 6.56 -6.83 15.16
N GLY A 16 5.90 -5.97 15.93
CA GLY A 16 5.03 -6.40 17.02
C GLY A 16 3.77 -5.57 17.16
N ALA A 17 3.23 -5.02 16.08
CA ALA A 17 1.80 -4.87 15.97
C ALA A 17 1.38 -5.74 14.79
N VAL A 18 0.86 -6.92 15.08
CA VAL A 18 0.00 -7.59 14.12
C VAL A 18 -1.17 -6.62 13.95
N GLU A 19 -1.14 -5.76 12.94
CA GLU A 19 -2.25 -4.84 12.67
C GLU A 19 -3.49 -5.69 12.49
N PHE A 20 -4.36 -5.70 13.49
CA PHE A 20 -5.50 -6.60 13.58
C PHE A 20 -6.38 -6.52 12.33
N LEU A 21 -6.51 -5.31 11.77
CA LEU A 21 -7.15 -5.05 10.48
C LEU A 21 -6.39 -5.68 9.31
N SER A 22 -5.07 -5.46 9.22
CA SER A 22 -4.24 -6.07 8.17
C SER A 22 -4.36 -7.59 8.19
N ASP A 23 -4.19 -8.21 9.36
CA ASP A 23 -4.13 -9.67 9.48
C ASP A 23 -5.49 -10.35 9.31
N ARG A 24 -6.57 -9.73 9.80
CA ARG A 24 -7.89 -10.37 9.86
C ARG A 24 -8.84 -9.96 8.73
N VAL A 25 -8.61 -8.82 8.08
CA VAL A 25 -9.48 -8.31 7.01
C VAL A 25 -8.71 -8.22 5.69
N TYR A 26 -7.60 -7.49 5.66
CA TYR A 26 -6.88 -7.25 4.41
C TYR A 26 -6.17 -8.50 3.89
N ARG A 27 -5.54 -9.31 4.74
CA ARG A 27 -4.82 -10.52 4.31
C ARG A 27 -5.72 -11.62 3.73
N PRO A 28 -6.90 -11.95 4.32
CA PRO A 28 -7.83 -12.90 3.70
C PRO A 28 -8.39 -12.40 2.37
N MET A 29 -8.73 -11.11 2.29
CA MET A 29 -9.21 -10.50 1.04
C MET A 29 -8.11 -10.47 -0.03
N ALA A 30 -6.90 -10.09 0.35
CA ALA A 30 -5.72 -10.14 -0.51
C ALA A 30 -5.45 -11.57 -0.98
N HIS A 31 -5.60 -12.57 -0.11
CA HIS A 31 -5.42 -13.97 -0.48
C HIS A 31 -6.44 -14.42 -1.52
N LEU A 32 -7.69 -13.96 -1.43
CA LEU A 32 -8.70 -14.22 -2.46
C LEU A 32 -8.28 -13.62 -3.81
N VAL A 33 -7.80 -12.38 -3.81
CA VAL A 33 -7.25 -11.73 -5.02
C VAL A 33 -6.08 -12.54 -5.58
N VAL A 34 -5.12 -12.95 -4.74
CA VAL A 34 -3.99 -13.77 -5.15
C VAL A 34 -4.45 -15.09 -5.76
N ARG A 35 -5.42 -15.79 -5.16
CA ARG A 35 -5.94 -17.05 -5.71
C ARG A 35 -6.54 -16.89 -7.10
N LEU A 36 -7.24 -15.78 -7.36
CA LEU A 36 -7.81 -15.46 -8.67
C LEU A 36 -6.73 -15.08 -9.69
N VAL A 37 -5.67 -14.40 -9.25
CA VAL A 37 -4.60 -13.89 -10.11
C VAL A 37 -3.50 -14.92 -10.36
N LEU A 38 -3.28 -15.88 -9.45
CA LEU A 38 -2.26 -16.92 -9.57
C LEU A 38 -2.32 -17.76 -10.87
N PRO A 39 -3.51 -18.16 -11.40
CA PRO A 39 -3.57 -18.89 -12.67
C PRO A 39 -3.30 -18.02 -13.91
N THR A 40 -3.22 -16.69 -13.76
CA THR A 40 -3.03 -15.75 -14.89
C THR A 40 -1.54 -15.43 -15.12
N PRO A 41 -1.14 -14.82 -16.26
CA PRO A 41 0.24 -14.35 -16.47
C PRO A 41 0.55 -13.01 -15.76
N VAL A 42 -0.34 -12.52 -14.90
CA VAL A 42 -0.18 -11.25 -14.18
C VAL A 42 1.00 -11.33 -13.22
N ARG A 43 1.89 -10.32 -13.29
CA ARG A 43 3.06 -10.18 -12.43
C ARG A 43 2.78 -9.23 -11.26
N PRO A 44 3.54 -9.31 -10.15
CA PRO A 44 3.39 -8.39 -9.02
C PRO A 44 3.46 -6.92 -9.42
N GLU A 45 4.30 -6.57 -10.41
CA GLU A 45 4.46 -5.20 -10.88
C GLU A 45 3.16 -4.64 -11.51
N HIS A 46 2.32 -5.50 -12.10
CA HIS A 46 1.02 -5.06 -12.62
C HIS A 46 0.07 -4.67 -11.48
N LEU A 47 0.16 -5.32 -10.32
CA LEU A 47 -0.66 -4.97 -9.16
C LEU A 47 -0.24 -3.60 -8.62
N VAL A 48 1.06 -3.32 -8.57
CA VAL A 48 1.60 -1.99 -8.19
C VAL A 48 1.05 -0.90 -9.12
N LEU A 49 1.04 -1.13 -10.43
CA LEU A 49 0.47 -0.17 -11.39
C LEU A 49 -1.04 0.07 -11.17
N VAL A 50 -1.80 -1.00 -10.90
CA VAL A 50 -3.24 -0.88 -10.59
C VAL A 50 -3.45 -0.11 -9.29
N GLN A 51 -2.64 -0.35 -8.26
CA GLN A 51 -2.69 0.40 -7.01
C GLN A 51 -2.41 1.89 -7.21
N GLY A 52 -1.40 2.22 -8.02
CA GLY A 52 -1.10 3.59 -8.43
C GLY A 52 -2.28 4.27 -9.11
N PHE A 53 -2.91 3.57 -10.06
CA PHE A 53 -4.10 4.07 -10.75
C PHE A 53 -5.28 4.31 -9.80
N LEU A 54 -5.58 3.36 -8.90
CA LEU A 54 -6.65 3.51 -7.91
C LEU A 54 -6.37 4.66 -6.93
N GLY A 55 -5.12 4.85 -6.54
CA GLY A 55 -4.69 5.97 -5.70
C GLY A 55 -4.90 7.31 -6.38
N ALA A 56 -4.50 7.43 -7.65
CA ALA A 56 -4.73 8.64 -8.45
C ALA A 56 -6.22 8.93 -8.65
N LEU A 57 -7.03 7.89 -8.89
CA LEU A 57 -8.48 8.02 -9.01
C LEU A 57 -9.13 8.44 -7.68
N ALA A 58 -8.66 7.91 -6.55
CA ALA A 58 -9.10 8.33 -5.24
C ALA A 58 -8.79 9.82 -4.99
N ALA A 59 -7.59 10.28 -5.30
CA ALA A 59 -7.23 11.70 -5.21
C ALA A 59 -8.15 12.58 -6.07
N LEU A 60 -8.47 12.14 -7.29
CA LEU A 60 -9.41 12.85 -8.14
C LEU A 60 -10.83 12.94 -7.53
N PHE A 61 -11.28 11.89 -6.84
CA PHE A 61 -12.57 11.88 -6.16
C PHE A 61 -12.59 12.77 -4.91
N VAL A 62 -11.51 12.77 -4.12
CA VAL A 62 -11.33 13.74 -3.02
C VAL A 62 -11.41 15.17 -3.56
N ALA A 63 -10.70 15.47 -4.64
CA ALA A 63 -10.71 16.80 -5.25
C ALA A 63 -12.08 17.25 -5.79
N ARG A 64 -13.02 16.31 -5.98
CA ARG A 64 -14.41 16.57 -6.40
C ARG A 64 -15.43 16.49 -5.25
N GLY A 65 -14.99 16.25 -4.02
CA GLY A 65 -15.86 16.09 -2.85
C GLY A 65 -16.62 14.76 -2.81
N ALA A 66 -16.17 13.76 -3.59
CA ALA A 66 -16.76 12.42 -3.62
C ALA A 66 -16.08 11.49 -2.60
N ASP A 67 -16.11 11.89 -1.32
CA ASP A 67 -15.26 11.31 -0.27
C ASP A 67 -15.54 9.82 -0.02
N LEU A 68 -16.81 9.39 -0.09
CA LEU A 68 -17.17 7.98 0.07
C LEU A 68 -16.54 7.12 -1.03
N ALA A 69 -16.60 7.58 -2.27
CA ALA A 69 -16.01 6.85 -3.39
C ALA A 69 -14.47 6.83 -3.29
N ALA A 70 -13.86 7.94 -2.86
CA ALA A 70 -12.42 7.99 -2.58
C ALA A 70 -12.02 7.00 -1.48
N ALA A 71 -12.76 6.97 -0.37
CA ALA A 71 -12.51 6.03 0.74
C ALA A 71 -12.59 4.57 0.28
N LEU A 72 -13.60 4.21 -0.52
CA LEU A 72 -13.74 2.85 -1.06
C LEU A 72 -12.54 2.47 -1.96
N LEU A 73 -12.08 3.40 -2.81
CA LEU A 73 -10.91 3.18 -3.67
C LEU A 73 -9.63 3.01 -2.85
N LEU A 74 -9.45 3.77 -1.77
CA LEU A 74 -8.30 3.64 -0.87
C LEU A 74 -8.30 2.30 -0.13
N VAL A 75 -9.47 1.85 0.35
CA VAL A 75 -9.61 0.52 0.97
C VAL A 75 -9.26 -0.57 -0.03
N LEU A 76 -9.75 -0.46 -1.28
CA LEU A 76 -9.41 -1.42 -2.33
C LEU A 76 -7.90 -1.43 -2.63
N ARG A 77 -7.27 -0.25 -2.71
CA ARG A 77 -5.81 -0.13 -2.87
C ARG A 77 -5.07 -0.86 -1.76
N SER A 78 -5.46 -0.69 -0.49
CA SER A 78 -4.83 -1.40 0.64
C SER A 78 -4.97 -2.93 0.57
N ILE A 79 -6.09 -3.44 0.05
CA ILE A 79 -6.24 -4.88 -0.19
C ILE A 79 -5.24 -5.36 -1.26
N LEU A 80 -5.06 -4.59 -2.33
CA LEU A 80 -4.16 -4.94 -3.43
C LEU A 80 -2.68 -4.86 -3.05
N ASP A 81 -2.28 -3.90 -2.22
CA ASP A 81 -0.94 -3.81 -1.62
C ASP A 81 -0.59 -5.09 -0.84
N ASN A 82 -1.52 -5.54 0.01
CA ASN A 82 -1.34 -6.81 0.70
C ASN A 82 -1.30 -8.01 -0.26
N ALA A 83 -1.98 -7.92 -1.42
CA ALA A 83 -2.03 -8.97 -2.42
C ALA A 83 -0.75 -9.04 -3.26
N ASP A 84 -0.09 -7.93 -3.57
CA ASP A 84 1.13 -7.94 -4.38
C ASP A 84 2.29 -8.65 -3.65
N GLY A 85 2.42 -8.45 -2.34
CA GLY A 85 3.46 -9.04 -1.53
C GLY A 85 3.18 -10.52 -1.30
N GLN A 86 1.91 -10.90 -1.18
CA GLN A 86 1.50 -12.30 -1.17
C GLN A 86 1.74 -12.97 -2.52
N LEU A 87 1.43 -12.31 -3.65
CA LEU A 87 1.63 -12.83 -5.00
C LEU A 87 3.13 -12.98 -5.32
N ALA A 88 3.95 -12.00 -4.96
CA ALA A 88 5.40 -12.04 -5.14
C ALA A 88 6.03 -13.19 -4.35
N ARG A 89 5.59 -13.43 -3.10
CA ARG A 89 6.01 -14.59 -2.31
C ARG A 89 5.54 -15.91 -2.92
N ALA A 90 4.27 -15.99 -3.32
CA ALA A 90 3.68 -17.19 -3.92
C ALA A 90 4.38 -17.59 -5.23
N ARG A 91 4.75 -16.61 -6.07
CA ARG A 91 5.48 -16.84 -7.32
C ARG A 91 7.01 -16.93 -7.16
N ARG A 92 7.55 -16.73 -5.95
CA ARG A 92 9.00 -16.54 -5.70
C ARG A 92 9.63 -15.46 -6.59
N GLN A 93 8.85 -14.44 -6.93
CA GLN A 93 9.24 -13.31 -7.80
C GLN A 93 9.45 -12.03 -6.99
N THR A 94 10.04 -12.14 -5.79
CA THR A 94 10.37 -10.95 -5.02
C THR A 94 11.53 -10.19 -5.69
N SER A 95 11.22 -9.10 -6.38
CA SER A 95 12.21 -8.29 -7.08
C SER A 95 12.57 -7.01 -6.30
N GLN A 96 13.83 -6.56 -6.42
CA GLN A 96 14.24 -5.24 -5.91
C GLN A 96 13.54 -4.12 -6.68
N LEU A 97 13.36 -4.31 -7.99
CA LEU A 97 12.68 -3.37 -8.87
C LEU A 97 11.22 -3.17 -8.46
N GLY A 98 10.49 -4.25 -8.16
CA GLY A 98 9.10 -4.16 -7.72
C GLY A 98 8.95 -3.39 -6.41
N ARG A 99 9.84 -3.63 -5.44
CA ARG A 99 9.87 -2.86 -4.18
C ARG A 99 10.18 -1.38 -4.38
N TYR A 100 11.11 -1.08 -5.29
CA TYR A 100 11.45 0.30 -5.61
C TYR A 100 10.26 0.99 -6.30
N LEU A 101 9.68 0.36 -7.30
CA LEU A 101 8.51 0.87 -8.03
C LEU A 101 7.32 1.11 -7.09
N ASP A 102 7.06 0.18 -6.17
CA ASP A 102 6.03 0.30 -5.15
C ASP A 102 6.22 1.57 -4.29
N THR A 103 7.44 1.78 -3.80
CA THR A 103 7.79 2.97 -3.01
C THR A 103 7.58 4.28 -3.81
N GLU A 104 8.01 4.31 -5.07
CA GLU A 104 7.87 5.49 -5.94
C GLU A 104 6.40 5.77 -6.29
N VAL A 105 5.62 4.74 -6.61
CA VAL A 105 4.19 4.86 -6.89
C VAL A 105 3.45 5.36 -5.64
N ASP A 106 3.79 4.84 -4.47
CA ASP A 106 3.23 5.26 -3.20
C ASP A 106 3.52 6.71 -2.89
N PHE A 107 4.74 7.17 -3.15
CA PHE A 107 5.11 8.57 -3.00
C PHE A 107 4.25 9.48 -3.89
N VAL A 108 4.11 9.13 -5.18
CA VAL A 108 3.32 9.91 -6.16
C VAL A 108 1.83 9.94 -5.77
N VAL A 109 1.26 8.80 -5.37
CA VAL A 109 -0.14 8.71 -4.94
C VAL A 109 -0.39 9.55 -3.69
N ASN A 110 0.50 9.46 -2.69
CA ASN A 110 0.36 10.24 -1.47
C ASN A 110 0.44 11.74 -1.75
N LEU A 111 1.37 12.17 -2.61
CA LEU A 111 1.46 13.56 -3.04
C LEU A 111 0.16 14.03 -3.71
N ALA A 112 -0.41 13.21 -4.60
CA ALA A 112 -1.67 13.51 -5.25
C ALA A 112 -2.85 13.59 -4.26
N LEU A 113 -2.91 12.69 -3.28
CA LEU A 113 -3.95 12.69 -2.25
C LEU A 113 -3.86 13.94 -1.35
N PHE A 114 -2.66 14.30 -0.89
CA PHE A 114 -2.46 15.51 -0.09
C PHE A 114 -2.78 16.77 -0.89
N TRP A 115 -2.40 16.82 -2.17
CA TRP A 115 -2.78 17.92 -3.05
C TRP A 115 -4.30 18.00 -3.21
N ALA A 116 -4.97 16.87 -3.44
CA ALA A 116 -6.43 16.82 -3.55
C ALA A 116 -7.14 17.25 -2.26
N LEU A 117 -6.63 16.84 -1.10
CA LEU A 117 -7.13 17.28 0.22
C LEU A 117 -6.96 18.79 0.42
N GLY A 118 -5.79 19.34 0.10
CA GLY A 118 -5.54 20.78 0.16
C GLY A 118 -6.48 21.56 -0.75
N ARG A 119 -6.75 21.04 -1.95
CA ARG A 119 -7.74 21.61 -2.88
C ARG A 119 -9.16 21.55 -2.33
N ALA A 120 -9.58 20.39 -1.82
CA ALA A 120 -10.94 20.16 -1.36
C ALA A 120 -11.27 20.98 -0.10
N THR A 121 -10.32 21.10 0.82
CA THR A 121 -10.47 21.84 2.08
C THR A 121 -10.17 23.34 1.94
N GLY A 122 -9.50 23.76 0.87
CA GLY A 122 -8.96 25.11 0.72
C GLY A 122 -7.78 25.41 1.65
N ALA A 123 -7.38 24.45 2.49
CA ALA A 123 -6.30 24.56 3.46
C ALA A 123 -4.96 24.13 2.85
N TRP A 124 -4.58 24.76 1.73
CA TRP A 124 -3.19 24.69 1.22
C TRP A 124 -2.19 25.25 2.25
N ALA A 125 -2.70 26.08 3.14
CA ALA A 125 -2.02 26.68 4.26
C ALA A 125 -2.94 26.62 5.49
N LEU A 126 -2.67 25.71 6.41
CA LEU A 126 -2.63 26.13 7.81
C LEU A 126 -1.18 26.61 7.97
N ALA A 127 -0.95 27.92 7.81
CA ALA A 127 -0.86 28.89 8.91
C ALA A 127 0.44 28.72 9.69
#